data_AF-A0A1U7PRK0-F1
#
_entry.id   AF-A0A1U7PRK0-F1
#
_cell.length_a   1.000
_cell.length_b   1.000
_cell.length_c   1.000
_cell.angle_alpha   90.00
_cell.angle_beta   90.00
_cell.angle_gamma   90.00
#
_symmetry.space_group_name_H-M   'P 1'
#
loop_
_entity.id
_entity.type
_entity.pdbx_description
1 polymer ?
#
loop_
_entity_poly.entity_id
_entity_poly.type
_entity_poly.pdbx_seq_one_letter_code
_entity_poly.pdbx_strand_id
1 'polypeptide(L)'
;MRILSYLLSIVIANVITAALAPLQFGIFIVPMGTFFVGATFIFRDLVQNQIGRNRTYLVIAAALILSAIVSFILGDTLMIVAASALSFALSETADTEIYSRLKLPMAWRVFYSGTVGGLLDSAVFVIVGLSPLGAGFLPWAAVPAAIVGQVIVKTTLQLIGALILSRTRFLRNEDPYYTTTAN
;
A
#
# COMPACT_ATOMS: atom_id res chain seq x y z
N MET A 1 11.99 -2.28 14.57
CA MET A 1 10.76 -3.06 14.34
C MET A 1 9.92 -2.55 13.15
N ARG A 2 9.74 -1.23 12.94
CA ARG A 2 8.88 -0.70 11.86
C ARG A 2 9.24 -1.16 10.44
N ILE A 3 10.54 -1.14 10.10
CA ILE A 3 11.02 -1.61 8.78
C ILE A 3 10.69 -3.09 8.57
N LEU A 4 10.86 -3.93 9.60
CA LEU A 4 10.53 -5.35 9.52
C LEU A 4 9.02 -5.54 9.29
N SER A 5 8.16 -4.82 10.01
CA SER A 5 6.70 -4.87 9.83
C SER A 5 6.29 -4.48 8.40
N TYR A 6 6.91 -3.43 7.85
CA TYR A 6 6.71 -3.01 6.47
C TYR A 6 7.10 -4.11 5.46
N LEU A 7 8.31 -4.65 5.57
CA LEU A 7 8.78 -5.71 4.67
C LEU A 7 7.96 -6.99 4.80
N LEU A 8 7.62 -7.41 6.02
CA LEU A 8 6.77 -8.59 6.26
C LEU A 8 5.37 -8.40 5.68
N SER A 9 4.78 -7.22 5.78
CA SER A 9 3.47 -6.94 5.19
C SER A 9 3.45 -7.15 3.68
N ILE A 10 4.53 -6.76 3.00
CA ILE A 10 4.69 -6.97 1.55
C ILE A 10 4.83 -8.45 1.22
N VAL A 11 5.69 -9.18 1.94
CA VAL A 11 5.85 -10.63 1.74
C VAL A 11 4.52 -11.34 1.94
N ILE A 12 3.79 -11.02 3.01
CA ILE A 12 2.48 -11.60 3.29
C ILE A 12 1.47 -11.22 2.21
N ALA A 13 1.46 -9.97 1.74
CA ALA A 13 0.59 -9.53 0.65
C ALA A 13 0.78 -10.38 -0.61
N ASN A 14 2.02 -10.63 -1.01
CA ASN A 14 2.33 -11.44 -2.19
C ASN A 14 1.94 -12.91 -1.98
N VAL A 15 2.34 -13.50 -0.85
CA VAL A 15 2.01 -14.90 -0.52
C VAL A 15 0.49 -15.12 -0.49
N ILE A 16 -0.25 -14.23 0.16
CA ILE A 16 -1.72 -14.35 0.27
C ILE A 16 -2.40 -14.12 -1.09
N THR A 17 -1.88 -13.21 -1.91
CA THR A 17 -2.41 -13.00 -3.28
C THR A 17 -2.22 -14.23 -4.15
N ALA A 18 -1.07 -14.90 -4.05
CA ALA A 18 -0.79 -16.10 -4.82
C ALA A 18 -1.53 -17.34 -4.28
N ALA A 19 -1.69 -17.45 -2.95
CA ALA A 19 -2.23 -18.65 -2.31
C ALA A 19 -3.76 -18.69 -2.24
N LEU A 20 -4.44 -17.55 -2.19
CA LEU A 20 -5.88 -17.48 -1.97
C LEU A 20 -6.63 -16.93 -3.19
N ALA A 21 -7.80 -17.51 -3.46
CA ALA A 21 -8.72 -16.98 -4.45
C ALA A 21 -9.14 -15.54 -4.08
N PRO A 22 -9.34 -14.65 -5.07
CA PRO A 22 -9.84 -13.30 -4.80
C PRO A 22 -11.20 -13.33 -4.11
N LEU A 23 -11.42 -12.40 -3.19
CA LEU A 23 -12.74 -12.17 -2.62
C LEU A 23 -13.65 -11.62 -3.71
N GLN A 24 -14.78 -12.28 -3.91
CA GLN A 24 -15.83 -11.82 -4.82
C GLN A 24 -17.04 -11.39 -4.00
N PHE A 25 -17.43 -10.12 -4.14
CA PHE A 25 -18.63 -9.57 -3.51
C PHE A 25 -19.47 -8.85 -4.56
N GLY A 26 -20.48 -9.54 -5.09
CA GLY A 26 -21.24 -9.05 -6.24
C GLY A 26 -20.33 -8.80 -7.44
N ILE A 27 -20.27 -7.55 -7.91
CA ILE A 27 -19.42 -7.14 -9.05
C ILE A 27 -17.96 -6.87 -8.66
N PHE A 28 -17.66 -6.80 -7.36
CA PHE A 28 -16.32 -6.44 -6.89
C PHE A 28 -15.43 -7.67 -6.80
N ILE A 29 -14.22 -7.55 -7.37
CA ILE A 29 -13.17 -8.57 -7.30
C ILE A 29 -11.97 -7.96 -6.59
N VAL A 30 -11.62 -8.53 -5.43
CA VAL A 30 -10.57 -8.00 -4.57
C VAL A 30 -9.58 -9.11 -4.22
N PRO A 31 -8.32 -9.05 -4.70
CA PRO A 31 -7.28 -9.99 -4.27
C PRO A 31 -7.11 -9.96 -2.75
N MET A 32 -6.98 -11.11 -2.10
CA MET A 32 -6.88 -11.18 -0.64
C MET A 32 -5.65 -10.46 -0.08
N GLY A 33 -4.57 -10.34 -0.85
CA GLY A 33 -3.40 -9.54 -0.44
C GLY A 33 -3.69 -8.04 -0.34
N THR A 34 -4.77 -7.53 -0.94
CA THR A 34 -5.20 -6.11 -0.85
C THR A 34 -5.26 -5.63 0.60
N PHE A 35 -5.66 -6.49 1.55
CA PHE A 35 -5.72 -6.14 2.96
C PHE A 35 -4.34 -5.86 3.55
N PHE A 36 -3.34 -6.65 3.16
CA PHE A 36 -1.95 -6.47 3.58
C PHE A 36 -1.27 -5.33 2.83
N VAL A 37 -1.62 -5.11 1.56
CA VAL A 37 -1.18 -3.89 0.83
C VAL A 37 -1.69 -2.63 1.53
N GLY A 38 -2.94 -2.62 2.01
CA GLY A 38 -3.46 -1.53 2.84
C GLY A 38 -2.62 -1.29 4.10
N ALA A 39 -2.22 -2.37 4.79
CA ALA A 39 -1.33 -2.27 5.96
C ALA A 39 0.09 -1.80 5.59
N THR A 40 0.60 -2.18 4.42
CA THR A 40 1.92 -1.78 3.92
C THR A 40 2.07 -0.26 3.85
N PHE A 41 1.07 0.46 3.32
CA PHE A 41 1.09 1.93 3.28
C PHE A 41 1.22 2.56 4.66
N ILE A 42 0.43 2.06 5.63
CA ILE A 42 0.50 2.51 7.03
C ILE A 42 1.91 2.29 7.57
N PHE A 43 2.46 1.07 7.41
CA PHE A 43 3.79 0.76 7.90
C PHE A 43 4.88 1.58 7.20
N ARG A 44 4.73 1.91 5.92
CA ARG A 44 5.67 2.76 5.22
C ARG A 44 5.70 4.16 5.80
N ASP A 45 4.54 4.75 6.10
CA ASP A 45 4.48 6.05 6.78
C ASP A 45 5.13 5.99 8.18
N LEU A 46 4.92 4.90 8.92
CA LEU A 46 5.59 4.70 10.22
C LEU A 46 7.11 4.60 10.08
N VAL A 47 7.59 3.92 9.04
CA VAL A 47 9.02 3.86 8.68
C VAL A 47 9.52 5.25 8.33
N GLN A 48 8.81 6.00 7.50
CA GLN A 48 9.17 7.35 7.10
C GLN A 48 9.23 8.31 8.27
N ASN A 49 8.31 8.18 9.24
CA ASN A 49 8.37 8.94 10.48
C ASN A 49 9.63 8.63 11.30
N GLN A 50 10.12 7.39 11.25
CA GLN A 50 11.29 6.95 12.00
C GLN A 50 12.62 7.36 11.35
N ILE A 51 12.75 7.19 10.03
CA ILE A 51 14.05 7.32 9.33
C ILE A 51 14.13 8.51 8.37
N GLY A 52 13.02 9.23 8.18
CA GLY A 52 12.91 10.35 7.26
C GLY A 52 12.72 9.95 5.80
N ARG A 53 12.29 10.91 4.98
CA ARG A 53 11.93 10.74 3.55
C ARG A 53 13.05 10.08 2.73
N ASN A 54 14.27 10.62 2.77
CA ASN A 54 15.35 10.15 1.89
C ASN A 54 15.75 8.69 2.14
N ARG A 55 15.80 8.27 3.41
CA ARG A 55 16.10 6.87 3.76
C ARG A 55 14.93 5.93 3.45
N THR A 56 13.71 6.44 3.46
CA THR A 56 12.51 5.66 3.09
C THR A 56 12.58 5.18 1.65
N TYR A 57 13.07 6.01 0.71
CA TYR A 57 13.27 5.58 -0.68
C TYR A 57 14.23 4.39 -0.82
N LEU A 58 15.28 4.30 0.00
CA LEU A 58 16.17 3.12 0.02
C LEU A 58 15.43 1.87 0.51
N VAL A 59 14.57 2.02 1.51
CA VAL A 59 13.74 0.92 2.03
C VAL A 59 12.68 0.50 1.02
N ILE A 60 12.07 1.44 0.28
CA ILE A 60 11.15 1.14 -0.83
C ILE A 60 11.87 0.36 -1.94
N ALA A 61 13.09 0.77 -2.32
CA ALA A 61 13.89 0.04 -3.32
C ALA A 61 14.21 -1.40 -2.87
N ALA A 62 14.63 -1.58 -1.61
CA ALA A 62 14.86 -2.90 -1.03
C ALA A 62 13.57 -3.74 -0.99
N ALA A 63 12.44 -3.12 -0.65
CA ALA A 63 11.14 -3.77 -0.61
C ALA A 63 10.66 -4.20 -2.00
N LEU A 64 10.93 -3.41 -3.04
CA LEU A 64 10.61 -3.75 -4.43
C LEU A 64 11.43 -4.96 -4.90
N ILE A 65 12.73 -5.02 -4.59
CA ILE A 65 13.59 -6.18 -4.87
C ILE A 65 13.07 -7.41 -4.12
N LEU A 66 12.76 -7.27 -2.83
CA LEU A 66 12.22 -8.36 -2.02
C LEU A 66 10.89 -8.87 -2.60
N SER A 67 9.99 -7.96 -2.98
CA SER A 67 8.70 -8.28 -3.59
C SER A 67 8.90 -9.09 -4.89
N ALA A 68 9.83 -8.67 -5.75
CA ALA A 68 10.14 -9.38 -6.98
C ALA A 68 10.71 -10.78 -6.73
N ILE A 69 11.60 -10.95 -5.75
CA ILE A 69 12.15 -12.25 -5.35
C ILE A 69 11.02 -13.18 -4.86
N VAL A 70 10.14 -12.67 -3.98
CA VAL A 70 9.02 -13.45 -3.46
C VAL A 70 8.07 -13.87 -4.58
N SER A 71 7.69 -12.95 -5.46
CA SER A 71 6.83 -13.26 -6.61
C SER A 71 7.47 -14.29 -7.55
N PHE A 72 8.79 -14.20 -7.79
CA PHE A 72 9.51 -15.20 -8.57
C PHE A 72 9.46 -16.59 -7.94
N ILE A 73 9.66 -16.68 -6.61
CA ILE A 73 9.57 -17.94 -5.86
C ILE A 73 8.14 -18.52 -5.91
N LEU A 74 7.12 -17.67 -5.87
CA LEU A 74 5.71 -18.06 -5.94
C LEU A 74 5.27 -18.47 -7.36
N GLY A 75 6.10 -18.26 -8.38
CA GLY A 75 5.79 -18.61 -9.76
C GLY A 75 4.88 -17.61 -10.48
N ASP A 76 4.82 -16.37 -10.01
CA ASP A 76 4.07 -15.30 -10.68
C ASP A 76 4.62 -15.07 -12.10
N THR A 77 3.73 -14.74 -13.04
CA THR A 77 4.17 -14.40 -14.40
C THR A 77 4.96 -13.09 -14.40
N LEU A 78 5.96 -12.97 -15.29
CA LEU A 78 6.78 -11.77 -15.41
C LEU A 78 5.94 -10.49 -15.59
N MET A 79 4.80 -10.61 -16.28
CA MET A 79 3.87 -9.49 -16.47
C MET A 79 3.23 -9.04 -15.15
N ILE A 80 2.79 -9.97 -14.30
CA ILE A 80 2.24 -9.65 -12.98
C ILE A 80 3.32 -9.06 -12.07
N VAL A 81 4.53 -9.62 -12.09
CA VAL A 81 5.66 -9.07 -11.31
C VAL A 81 5.99 -7.65 -11.75
N ALA A 82 6.06 -7.39 -13.06
CA ALA A 82 6.34 -6.06 -13.60
C ALA A 82 5.22 -5.07 -13.28
N ALA A 83 3.95 -5.48 -13.42
CA ALA A 83 2.80 -4.64 -13.08
C ALA A 83 2.76 -4.30 -11.58
N SER A 84 3.01 -5.27 -10.69
CA SER A 84 3.12 -5.06 -9.26
C SER A 84 4.26 -4.12 -8.91
N ALA A 85 5.45 -4.31 -9.52
CA ALA A 85 6.60 -3.44 -9.28
C ALA A 85 6.35 -2.00 -9.73
N LEU A 86 5.73 -1.80 -10.90
CA LEU A 86 5.35 -0.48 -11.40
C LEU A 86 4.33 0.20 -10.49
N SER A 87 3.28 -0.55 -10.14
CA SER A 87 2.21 -0.10 -9.25
C SER A 87 2.76 0.34 -7.90
N PHE A 88 3.55 -0.53 -7.27
CA PHE A 88 4.21 -0.29 -5.99
C PHE A 88 5.14 0.92 -6.04
N ALA A 89 5.97 1.05 -7.07
CA ALA A 89 6.89 2.18 -7.20
C ALA A 89 6.14 3.51 -7.30
N LEU A 90 5.07 3.57 -8.08
CA LEU A 90 4.25 4.78 -8.24
C LEU A 90 3.48 5.11 -6.96
N SER A 91 2.85 4.11 -6.34
CA SER A 91 2.04 4.30 -5.13
C SER A 91 2.90 4.72 -3.94
N GLU A 92 4.01 4.02 -3.69
CA GLU A 92 4.89 4.32 -2.55
C GLU A 92 5.58 5.67 -2.70
N THR A 93 5.90 6.07 -3.94
CA THR A 93 6.44 7.41 -4.20
C THR A 93 5.39 8.49 -3.94
N ALA A 94 4.18 8.33 -4.48
CA ALA A 94 3.11 9.30 -4.29
C ALA A 94 2.75 9.46 -2.80
N ASP A 95 2.62 8.33 -2.11
CA ASP A 95 2.32 8.29 -0.69
C ASP A 95 3.45 8.96 0.14
N THR A 96 4.71 8.64 -0.15
CA THR A 96 5.88 9.28 0.48
C THR A 96 5.88 10.80 0.33
N GLU A 97 5.59 11.29 -0.87
CA GLU A 97 5.54 12.73 -1.15
C GLU A 97 4.36 13.42 -0.48
N ILE A 98 3.17 12.81 -0.51
CA ILE A 98 1.97 13.36 0.13
C ILE A 98 2.16 13.39 1.65
N TYR A 99 2.61 12.29 2.24
CA TYR A 99 2.89 12.21 3.67
C TYR A 99 3.88 13.30 4.09
N SER A 100 4.96 13.52 3.33
CA SER A 100 5.97 14.53 3.64
C SER A 100 5.48 15.98 3.50
N ARG A 101 4.51 16.26 2.63
CA ARG A 101 4.05 17.64 2.35
C ARG A 101 2.85 18.06 3.21
N LEU A 102 2.06 17.11 3.70
CA LEU A 102 0.90 17.39 4.54
C LEU A 102 1.32 17.90 5.93
N LYS A 103 0.77 19.04 6.32
CA LYS A 103 0.93 19.66 7.64
C LYS A 103 -0.27 19.34 8.53
N LEU A 104 -0.47 18.06 8.81
CA LEU A 104 -1.57 17.53 9.62
C LEU A 104 -1.01 16.65 10.74
N PRO A 105 -1.81 16.29 11.77
CA PRO A 105 -1.43 15.23 12.69
C PRO A 105 -1.09 13.94 11.93
N MET A 106 -0.11 13.18 12.44
CA MET A 106 0.42 11.96 11.82
C MET A 106 -0.68 11.01 11.34
N ALA A 107 -1.69 10.75 12.18
CA ALA A 107 -2.83 9.90 11.83
C ALA A 107 -3.52 10.32 10.52
N TRP A 108 -3.73 11.62 10.32
CA TRP A 108 -4.38 12.14 9.12
C TRP A 108 -3.42 12.18 7.92
N ARG A 109 -2.13 12.40 8.15
CA ARG A 109 -1.12 12.26 7.10
C ARG A 109 -1.16 10.85 6.52
N VAL A 110 -1.11 9.83 7.38
CA VAL A 110 -1.24 8.40 7.00
C VAL A 110 -2.53 8.14 6.23
N PHE A 111 -3.66 8.65 6.70
CA PHE A 111 -4.93 8.44 6.02
C PHE A 111 -4.93 8.96 4.58
N TYR A 112 -4.54 10.22 4.39
CA TYR A 112 -4.59 10.87 3.08
C TYR A 112 -3.53 10.31 2.13
N SER A 113 -2.31 10.14 2.61
CA SER A 113 -1.21 9.64 1.80
C SER A 113 -1.45 8.18 1.40
N GLY A 114 -1.85 7.33 2.34
CA GLY A 114 -2.25 5.94 2.11
C GLY A 114 -3.46 5.78 1.20
N THR A 115 -4.42 6.71 1.23
CA THR A 115 -5.59 6.66 0.34
C THR A 115 -5.20 6.94 -1.10
N VAL A 116 -4.34 7.94 -1.34
CA VAL A 116 -3.86 8.26 -2.69
C VAL A 116 -2.90 7.18 -3.20
N GLY A 117 -1.99 6.70 -2.35
CA GLY A 117 -1.12 5.56 -2.66
C GLY A 117 -1.93 4.32 -3.03
N GLY A 118 -2.93 3.96 -2.21
CA GLY A 118 -3.80 2.83 -2.46
C GLY A 118 -4.64 2.94 -3.74
N LEU A 119 -5.08 4.15 -4.10
CA LEU A 119 -5.78 4.42 -5.36
C LEU A 119 -4.88 4.22 -6.57
N LEU A 120 -3.66 4.79 -6.53
CA LEU A 120 -2.69 4.61 -7.61
C LEU A 120 -2.31 3.14 -7.75
N ASP A 121 -2.08 2.44 -6.64
CA ASP A 121 -1.73 1.03 -6.67
C ASP A 121 -2.84 0.19 -7.30
N SER A 122 -4.08 0.36 -6.85
CA SER A 122 -5.21 -0.39 -7.42
C SER A 122 -5.46 -0.06 -8.89
N ALA A 123 -5.37 1.21 -9.28
CA ALA A 123 -5.58 1.60 -10.67
C ALA A 123 -4.50 1.04 -11.58
N VAL A 124 -3.22 1.25 -11.24
CA VAL A 124 -2.09 0.82 -12.06
C VAL A 124 -2.02 -0.71 -12.12
N PHE A 125 -2.11 -1.41 -10.98
CA PHE A 125 -2.05 -2.86 -10.96
C PHE A 125 -3.20 -3.52 -11.72
N VAL A 126 -4.43 -3.05 -11.57
CA VAL A 126 -5.57 -3.65 -12.29
C VAL A 126 -5.47 -3.37 -13.78
N ILE A 127 -5.14 -2.14 -14.18
CA ILE A 127 -5.05 -1.76 -15.61
C ILE A 127 -3.86 -2.45 -16.28
N VAL A 128 -2.68 -2.43 -15.68
CA VAL A 128 -1.47 -2.96 -16.30
C VAL A 128 -1.35 -4.47 -16.10
N GLY A 129 -1.71 -4.97 -14.92
CA GLY A 129 -1.53 -6.38 -14.56
C GLY A 129 -2.72 -7.25 -14.93
N LEU A 130 -3.92 -6.91 -14.45
CA LEU A 130 -5.09 -7.81 -14.51
C LEU A 130 -5.96 -7.64 -15.76
N SER A 131 -5.94 -6.47 -16.40
CA SER A 131 -6.76 -6.20 -17.59
C SER A 131 -6.28 -6.97 -18.83
N PRO A 132 -7.02 -6.90 -19.96
CA PRO A 132 -6.58 -7.49 -21.23
C PRO A 132 -5.28 -6.89 -21.79
N LEU A 133 -4.84 -5.74 -21.28
CA LEU A 133 -3.52 -5.16 -21.60
C LEU A 133 -2.36 -6.01 -21.04
N GLY A 134 -2.59 -6.67 -19.90
CA GLY A 134 -1.60 -7.45 -19.18
C GLY A 134 -1.83 -8.94 -19.26
N ALA A 135 -2.08 -9.56 -18.10
CA ALA A 135 -2.31 -11.00 -17.99
C ALA A 135 -3.70 -11.43 -18.49
N GLY A 136 -4.63 -10.49 -18.73
CA GLY A 136 -5.95 -10.80 -19.28
C GLY A 136 -6.89 -11.56 -18.34
N PHE A 137 -6.68 -11.47 -17.02
CA PHE A 137 -7.55 -12.12 -16.03
C PHE A 137 -8.93 -11.47 -15.91
N LEU A 138 -9.05 -10.19 -16.25
CA LEU A 138 -10.30 -9.44 -16.18
C LEU A 138 -10.69 -8.86 -17.54
N PRO A 139 -11.97 -8.93 -17.95
CA PRO A 139 -12.46 -8.17 -19.09
C PRO A 139 -12.51 -6.68 -18.76
N TRP A 140 -12.42 -5.81 -19.77
CA TRP A 140 -12.48 -4.34 -19.60
C TRP A 140 -13.71 -3.86 -18.81
N ALA A 141 -14.85 -4.51 -18.97
CA ALA A 141 -16.08 -4.18 -18.24
C ALA A 141 -15.95 -4.40 -16.71
N ALA A 142 -15.11 -5.32 -16.26
CA ALA A 142 -14.90 -5.62 -14.84
C ALA A 142 -13.79 -4.78 -14.20
N VAL A 143 -12.94 -4.12 -15.00
CA VAL A 143 -11.79 -3.32 -14.53
C VAL A 143 -12.23 -2.21 -13.56
N PRO A 144 -13.24 -1.37 -13.86
CA PRO A 144 -13.67 -0.32 -12.94
C PRO A 144 -14.14 -0.88 -11.58
N ALA A 145 -14.90 -1.98 -11.61
CA ALA A 145 -15.40 -2.61 -10.39
C ALA A 145 -14.24 -3.20 -9.56
N ALA A 146 -13.25 -3.85 -10.19
CA ALA A 146 -12.08 -4.36 -9.49
C ALA A 146 -11.26 -3.24 -8.83
N ILE A 147 -11.05 -2.11 -9.53
CA ILE A 147 -10.36 -0.93 -8.97
C ILE A 147 -11.14 -0.40 -7.76
N VAL A 148 -12.44 -0.14 -7.92
CA VAL A 148 -13.28 0.41 -6.86
C VAL A 148 -13.33 -0.52 -5.65
N GLY A 149 -13.44 -1.83 -5.86
CA GLY A 149 -13.44 -2.83 -4.78
C GLY A 149 -12.16 -2.77 -3.95
N GLN A 150 -11.00 -2.74 -4.60
CA GLN A 150 -9.73 -2.64 -3.89
C GLN A 150 -9.54 -1.29 -3.20
N VAL A 151 -9.95 -0.19 -3.84
CA VAL A 151 -9.89 1.16 -3.25
C VAL A 151 -10.74 1.25 -1.98
N ILE A 152 -11.98 0.73 -2.01
CA ILE A 152 -12.85 0.70 -0.82
C ILE A 152 -12.16 -0.02 0.33
N VAL A 153 -11.59 -1.20 0.08
CA VAL A 153 -10.88 -1.97 1.11
C VAL A 153 -9.68 -1.20 1.64
N LYS A 154 -8.81 -0.68 0.77
CA LYS A 154 -7.62 0.06 1.18
C LYS A 154 -7.96 1.33 1.96
N THR A 155 -8.90 2.15 1.48
CA THR A 155 -9.32 3.37 2.17
C THR A 155 -9.95 3.06 3.53
N THR A 156 -10.74 1.99 3.63
CA THR A 156 -11.30 1.55 4.93
C THR A 156 -10.19 1.17 5.90
N LEU A 157 -9.18 0.44 5.43
CA LEU A 157 -8.02 0.08 6.24
C LEU A 157 -7.18 1.30 6.64
N GLN A 158 -6.99 2.28 5.74
CA GLN A 158 -6.33 3.53 6.08
C GLN A 158 -7.09 4.30 7.17
N LEU A 159 -8.42 4.34 7.08
CA LEU A 159 -9.24 4.99 8.09
C LEU A 159 -9.10 4.30 9.45
N ILE A 160 -9.19 2.96 9.48
CA ILE A 160 -9.00 2.17 10.71
C ILE A 160 -7.60 2.43 11.28
N GLY A 161 -6.57 2.38 10.44
CA GLY A 161 -5.18 2.67 10.81
C GLY A 161 -5.03 4.06 11.43
N ALA A 162 -5.55 5.08 10.76
CA ALA A 162 -5.53 6.45 11.25
C ALA A 162 -6.26 6.60 12.59
N LEU A 163 -7.42 5.96 12.76
CA LEU A 163 -8.15 5.98 14.02
C LEU A 163 -7.36 5.31 15.15
N ILE A 164 -6.70 4.18 14.89
CA ILE A 164 -5.82 3.51 15.87
C ILE A 164 -4.64 4.40 16.24
N LEU A 165 -3.97 5.00 15.24
CA LEU A 165 -2.85 5.92 15.42
C LEU A 165 -3.24 7.17 16.23
N SER A 166 -4.44 7.72 15.98
CA SER A 166 -4.95 8.87 16.73
C SER A 166 -5.14 8.59 18.22
N ARG A 167 -5.38 7.34 18.60
CA ARG A 167 -5.59 6.90 19.99
C ARG A 167 -4.31 6.47 20.69
N THR A 168 -3.24 6.19 19.95
CA THR A 168 -1.98 5.70 20.53
C THR A 168 -1.13 6.86 21.06
N ARG A 169 -1.18 7.09 22.38
CA ARG A 169 -0.43 8.20 23.05
C ARG A 169 1.07 8.19 22.75
N PHE A 170 1.67 7.00 22.63
CA PHE A 170 3.10 6.86 22.33
C PHE A 170 3.47 7.52 20.99
N LEU A 171 2.70 7.24 19.94
CA LEU A 171 2.95 7.78 18.60
C LEU A 171 2.56 9.26 18.50
N ARG A 172 1.57 9.70 19.28
CA ARG A 172 1.23 11.12 19.42
C ARG A 172 2.39 11.94 20.01
N ASN A 173 3.15 11.38 20.94
CA ASN A 173 4.29 12.06 21.54
C ASN A 173 5.49 12.15 20.58
N GLU A 174 5.61 11.22 19.64
CA GLU A 174 6.64 11.26 18.57
C GLU A 174 6.24 12.14 17.38
N ASP A 175 5.00 12.63 17.33
CA ASP A 175 4.48 13.41 16.22
C ASP A 175 5.02 14.86 16.27
N PRO A 176 5.76 15.31 15.25
CA PRO A 176 6.28 16.68 15.16
C PRO A 176 5.20 17.74 15.26
N TYR A 177 3.96 17.42 14.85
CA TYR A 177 2.83 18.34 14.89
C TYR A 177 2.50 18.77 16.33
N TYR A 178 2.41 17.82 17.26
CA TYR A 178 2.04 18.13 18.65
C TYR A 178 3.21 18.69 19.47
N THR A 179 4.45 18.34 19.13
CA THR A 179 5.64 18.86 19.82
C THR A 179 5.94 20.31 19.45
N THR A 180 5.57 20.77 18.26
CA THR A 180 5.74 22.18 17.85
C THR A 180 4.58 23.09 18.26
N THR A 181 3.35 22.58 18.41
CA THR A 181 2.18 23.37 18.86
C THR A 181 2.06 23.53 20.38
N ALA A 182 2.91 22.86 21.16
CA ALA A 182 2.86 22.89 22.62
C ALA A 182 3.76 23.99 23.24
N ASN A 183 4.46 24.78 22.42
CA ASN A 183 5.22 25.98 22.79
C ASN A 183 4.59 27.21 22.14
#